data_AF-A0A968MDS9-F1
#
_entry.id   AF-A0A968MDS9-F1
#
_cell.length_a   1.000
_cell.length_b   1.000
_cell.length_c   1.000
_cell.angle_alpha   90.00
_cell.angle_beta   90.00
_cell.angle_gamma   90.00
#
_symmetry.space_group_name_H-M   'P 1'
#
loop_
_entity.id
_entity.type
_entity.pdbx_description
1 polymer ?
#
loop_
_entity_poly.entity_id
_entity_poly.type
_entity_poly.pdbx_seq_one_letter_code
_entity_poly.pdbx_strand_id
1 'polypeptide(L)'
;MKGILLLTVVAVTITFIVFGNSHQPPNPYEIKIGKVEQDTIPQKDRTGDFINDPSSNPFDLKDPSIITKEVEYDPATNRYIITERIGDDYYRAPTYMTFEEYLKYKAKQQEQSYFNRLAGVGKRISQGWAQTIH
;
A
#
# COMPACT_ATOMS: atom_id res chain seq x y z
N MET A 1 -19.47 -70.11 -30.91
CA MET A 1 -18.12 -69.66 -31.31
C MET A 1 -18.04 -68.16 -31.62
N LYS A 2 -19.02 -67.55 -32.33
CA LYS A 2 -19.02 -66.12 -32.71
C LYS A 2 -19.03 -65.14 -31.51
N GLY A 3 -19.71 -65.47 -30.40
CA GLY A 3 -19.79 -64.60 -29.21
C GLY A 3 -18.52 -64.51 -28.37
N ILE A 4 -17.73 -65.59 -28.31
CA ILE A 4 -16.45 -65.61 -27.56
C ILE A 4 -15.39 -64.75 -28.28
N LEU A 5 -15.42 -64.74 -29.62
CA LEU A 5 -14.50 -63.97 -30.44
C LEU A 5 -14.76 -62.45 -30.36
N LEU A 6 -16.02 -62.04 -30.18
CA LEU A 6 -16.37 -60.64 -29.92
C LEU A 6 -15.90 -60.16 -28.54
N LEU A 7 -15.98 -61.00 -27.51
CA LEU A 7 -15.54 -60.65 -26.15
C LEU A 7 -14.02 -60.46 -26.06
N THR A 8 -13.23 -61.28 -26.76
CA THR A 8 -11.77 -61.14 -26.75
C THR A 8 -11.32 -59.89 -27.51
N VAL A 9 -11.97 -59.54 -28.62
CA VAL A 9 -11.69 -58.30 -29.36
C VAL A 9 -12.01 -57.08 -28.49
N VAL A 10 -13.15 -57.06 -27.80
CA VAL A 10 -13.51 -55.97 -26.88
C VAL A 10 -12.50 -55.87 -25.72
N ALA A 11 -12.10 -56.99 -25.13
CA ALA A 11 -11.10 -57.00 -24.06
C ALA A 11 -9.73 -56.46 -24.53
N VAL A 12 -9.29 -56.78 -25.75
CA VAL A 12 -8.05 -56.25 -26.34
C VAL A 12 -8.16 -54.76 -26.63
N THR A 13 -9.32 -54.26 -27.07
CA THR A 13 -9.49 -52.81 -27.28
C THR A 13 -9.46 -52.02 -25.98
N ILE A 14 -10.00 -52.57 -24.89
CA ILE A 14 -9.99 -51.91 -23.57
C ILE A 14 -8.57 -51.83 -23.00
N THR A 15 -7.75 -52.88 -23.15
CA THR A 15 -6.36 -52.84 -22.68
C THR A 15 -5.51 -51.84 -23.45
N PHE A 16 -5.73 -51.68 -24.76
CA PHE A 16 -5.06 -50.65 -25.55
C PHE A 16 -5.43 -49.22 -25.11
N ILE A 17 -6.69 -48.96 -24.74
CA ILE A 17 -7.12 -47.65 -24.24
C ILE A 17 -6.52 -47.35 -22.87
N VAL A 18 -6.48 -48.34 -21.97
CA VAL A 18 -5.94 -48.20 -20.62
C VAL A 18 -4.41 -47.99 -20.63
N PHE A 19 -3.69 -48.69 -21.52
CA PHE A 19 -2.23 -48.56 -21.65
C PHE A 19 -1.77 -47.39 -22.55
N GLY A 20 -2.66 -46.82 -23.37
CA GLY A 20 -2.34 -45.70 -24.27
C GLY A 20 -2.21 -44.34 -23.59
N ASN A 21 -2.66 -44.21 -22.34
CA ASN A 21 -2.51 -42.99 -21.55
C ASN A 21 -1.08 -42.88 -21.01
N SER A 22 -0.15 -42.44 -21.86
CA SER A 22 1.22 -42.08 -21.45
C SER A 22 1.18 -40.96 -20.41
N HIS A 23 1.38 -41.29 -19.14
CA HIS A 23 1.64 -40.30 -18.10
C HIS A 23 3.07 -39.81 -18.28
N GLN A 24 3.25 -38.74 -19.05
CA GLN A 24 4.55 -38.09 -19.12
C GLN A 24 4.89 -37.56 -17.72
N PRO A 25 6.10 -37.83 -17.20
CA PRO A 25 6.50 -37.24 -15.95
C PRO A 25 6.43 -35.71 -16.07
N PRO A 26 6.01 -35.01 -15.01
CA PRO A 26 5.97 -33.55 -15.04
C PRO A 26 7.35 -33.03 -15.43
N ASN A 27 7.39 -32.06 -16.34
CA ASN A 27 8.64 -31.48 -16.79
C ASN A 27 9.33 -30.83 -15.57
N PRO A 28 10.56 -31.26 -15.20
CA PRO A 28 11.25 -30.70 -14.04
C PRO A 28 11.61 -29.21 -14.21
N TYR A 29 11.48 -28.67 -15.43
CA TYR A 29 11.68 -27.26 -15.77
C TYR A 29 10.36 -26.51 -16.01
N GLU A 30 9.20 -27.09 -15.66
CA GLU A 30 7.93 -26.38 -15.70
C GLU A 30 7.92 -25.29 -14.62
N ILE A 31 8.17 -24.05 -15.03
CA ILE A 31 8.04 -22.90 -14.13
C ILE A 31 6.55 -22.72 -13.86
N LYS A 32 6.08 -23.29 -12.75
CA LYS A 32 4.81 -22.90 -12.16
C LYS A 32 5.02 -21.50 -11.61
N ILE A 33 4.61 -20.49 -12.37
CA ILE A 33 4.54 -19.11 -11.90
C ILE A 33 3.49 -19.12 -10.76
N GLY A 34 3.94 -19.45 -9.55
CA GLY A 34 3.22 -19.11 -8.34
C GLY A 34 3.00 -17.60 -8.35
N LYS A 35 1.88 -17.16 -7.80
CA LYS A 35 1.60 -15.73 -7.58
C LYS A 35 2.88 -15.12 -6.99
N VAL A 36 3.59 -14.29 -7.75
CA VAL A 36 4.85 -13.71 -7.31
C VAL A 36 4.51 -12.84 -6.12
N GLU A 37 4.83 -13.31 -4.92
CA GLU A 37 4.65 -12.50 -3.72
C GLU A 37 5.70 -11.40 -3.78
N GLN A 38 5.23 -10.21 -4.11
CA GLN A 38 6.08 -9.03 -4.22
C GLN A 38 6.60 -8.68 -2.81
N ASP A 39 7.91 -8.83 -2.61
CA ASP A 39 8.60 -8.54 -1.33
C ASP A 39 8.54 -7.05 -0.97
N THR A 40 8.43 -6.18 -1.98
CA THR A 40 8.36 -4.72 -1.80
C THR A 40 6.93 -4.21 -1.82
N ILE A 41 6.52 -3.51 -0.75
CA ILE A 41 5.26 -2.76 -0.72
C ILE A 41 5.34 -1.63 -1.77
N PRO A 42 4.46 -1.61 -2.79
CA PRO A 42 4.50 -0.55 -3.80
C PRO A 42 4.08 0.79 -3.19
N GLN A 43 4.83 1.84 -3.48
CA GLN A 43 4.44 3.20 -3.12
C GLN A 43 3.18 3.58 -3.89
N LYS A 44 2.19 4.12 -3.19
CA LYS A 44 0.97 4.64 -3.79
C LYS A 44 0.91 6.14 -3.55
N ASP A 45 0.73 6.87 -4.63
CA ASP A 45 0.47 8.30 -4.53
C ASP A 45 -0.95 8.53 -3.96
N ARG A 46 -1.09 9.62 -3.22
CA ARG A 46 -2.38 10.07 -2.69
C ARG A 46 -3.23 10.62 -3.83
N THR A 47 -4.52 10.31 -3.83
CA THR A 47 -5.45 10.85 -4.84
C THR A 47 -6.14 12.13 -4.35
N GLY A 48 -6.39 12.26 -3.04
CA GLY A 48 -7.06 13.41 -2.43
C GLY A 48 -6.15 14.55 -1.95
N ASP A 49 -6.70 15.38 -1.06
CA ASP A 49 -5.97 16.41 -0.32
C ASP A 49 -5.26 15.83 0.93
N PHE A 50 -4.32 16.57 1.51
CA PHE A 50 -3.52 16.08 2.64
C PHE A 50 -4.24 16.05 3.99
N ILE A 51 -5.44 16.61 4.04
CA ILE A 51 -6.23 16.70 5.27
C ILE A 51 -7.10 15.45 5.42
N ASN A 52 -7.80 15.08 4.35
CA ASN A 52 -8.82 14.05 4.30
C ASN A 52 -8.28 12.68 3.86
N ASP A 53 -7.17 12.66 3.11
CA ASP A 53 -6.54 11.43 2.62
C ASP A 53 -5.06 11.33 3.04
N PRO A 54 -4.70 11.47 4.34
CA PRO A 54 -3.30 11.44 4.73
C PRO A 54 -2.68 10.06 4.45
N SER A 55 -1.47 10.04 3.86
CA SER A 55 -0.70 8.79 3.74
C SER A 55 -0.41 8.24 5.15
N SER A 56 -0.86 7.01 5.41
CA SER A 56 -0.76 6.37 6.73
C SER A 56 0.38 5.34 6.81
N ASN A 57 1.10 5.11 5.71
CA ASN A 57 2.16 4.10 5.68
C ASN A 57 3.43 4.65 6.36
N PRO A 58 3.88 4.03 7.46
CA PRO A 58 5.08 4.49 8.17
C PRO A 58 6.39 4.29 7.38
N PHE A 59 6.36 3.47 6.32
CA PHE A 59 7.51 3.21 5.45
C PHE A 59 7.56 4.13 4.23
N ASP A 60 6.47 4.86 3.94
CA ASP A 60 6.47 5.80 2.82
C ASP A 60 7.29 7.05 3.14
N LEU A 61 7.89 7.62 2.09
CA LEU A 61 8.59 8.88 2.21
C LEU A 61 7.59 10.01 2.48
N LYS A 62 8.03 11.02 3.23
CA LYS A 62 7.25 12.25 3.41
C LYS A 62 7.17 13.02 2.11
N ASP A 63 6.13 13.84 1.98
CA ASP A 63 6.00 14.83 0.90
C ASP A 63 7.30 15.62 0.73
N PRO A 64 7.80 15.80 -0.50
CA PRO A 64 9.02 16.57 -0.75
C PRO A 64 8.83 18.05 -0.35
N SER A 65 9.92 18.69 0.06
CA SER A 65 9.91 20.08 0.54
C SER A 65 9.54 21.13 -0.52
N ILE A 66 9.48 20.74 -1.80
CA ILE A 66 9.03 21.59 -2.90
C ILE A 66 7.52 21.86 -2.86
N ILE A 67 6.73 20.98 -2.20
CA ILE A 67 5.30 21.16 -2.05
C ILE A 67 5.05 22.14 -0.89
N THR A 68 4.50 23.31 -1.21
CA THR A 68 4.12 24.32 -0.23
C THR A 68 2.65 24.18 0.15
N LYS A 69 2.35 24.29 1.46
CA LYS A 69 1.00 24.21 2.02
C LYS A 69 0.62 25.59 2.57
N GLU A 70 -0.30 26.26 1.91
CA GLU A 70 -0.74 27.61 2.26
C GLU A 70 -2.16 27.59 2.83
N VAL A 71 -2.43 28.51 3.76
CA VAL A 71 -3.76 28.69 4.37
C VAL A 71 -4.16 30.14 4.21
N GLU A 72 -5.27 30.39 3.53
CA GLU A 72 -5.83 31.71 3.29
C GLU A 72 -7.23 31.79 3.91
N TYR A 73 -7.58 32.94 4.50
CA TYR A 73 -8.92 33.19 5.02
C TYR A 73 -9.71 34.04 4.03
N ASP A 74 -10.84 33.53 3.57
CA ASP A 74 -11.78 34.24 2.72
C ASP A 74 -12.91 34.85 3.59
N PRO A 75 -12.94 36.19 3.75
CA PRO A 75 -13.97 36.87 4.55
C PRO A 75 -15.35 36.87 3.88
N ALA A 76 -15.45 36.70 2.55
CA ALA A 76 -16.73 36.69 1.85
C ALA A 76 -17.51 35.39 2.12
N THR A 77 -16.80 34.27 2.18
CA THR A 77 -17.39 32.96 2.46
C THR A 77 -17.23 32.52 3.92
N ASN A 78 -16.44 33.25 4.72
CA ASN A 78 -16.05 32.92 6.10
C ASN A 78 -15.41 31.53 6.21
N ARG A 79 -14.49 31.24 5.28
CA ARG A 79 -13.82 29.93 5.15
C ARG A 79 -12.32 30.08 5.09
N TYR A 80 -11.64 29.05 5.58
CA TYR A 80 -10.21 28.84 5.41
C TYR A 80 -9.99 27.96 4.19
N ILE A 81 -9.20 28.44 3.24
CA ILE A 81 -8.83 27.76 2.01
C ILE A 81 -7.40 27.25 2.19
N ILE A 82 -7.24 25.93 2.14
CA ILE A 82 -5.95 25.27 2.25
C ILE A 82 -5.55 24.81 0.86
N THR A 83 -4.37 25.23 0.41
CA THR A 83 -3.87 24.92 -0.95
C THR A 83 -2.51 24.24 -0.89
N GLU A 84 -2.27 23.33 -1.84
CA GLU A 84 -0.97 22.69 -2.07
C GLU A 84 -0.43 23.15 -3.41
N ARG A 85 0.77 23.74 -3.42
CA ARG A 85 1.39 24.30 -4.63
C ARG A 85 2.79 23.75 -4.86
N ILE A 86 3.18 23.68 -6.12
CA ILE A 86 4.56 23.39 -6.56
C ILE A 86 4.96 24.54 -7.47
N GLY A 87 5.81 25.44 -6.96
CA GLY A 87 6.06 26.71 -7.64
C GLY A 87 4.76 27.51 -7.74
N ASP A 88 4.33 27.80 -8.97
CA ASP A 88 3.13 28.60 -9.22
C ASP A 88 1.87 27.75 -9.42
N ASP A 89 2.02 26.44 -9.66
CA ASP A 89 0.92 25.54 -10.01
C ASP A 89 0.30 24.86 -8.79
N TYR A 90 -1.03 24.65 -8.84
CA TYR A 90 -1.75 23.87 -7.83
C TYR A 90 -1.46 22.39 -8.01
N TYR A 91 -0.92 21.76 -6.97
CA TYR A 91 -0.61 20.32 -6.96
C TYR A 91 -1.88 19.47 -6.78
N ARG A 92 -2.78 19.90 -5.88
CA ARG A 92 -4.03 19.20 -5.55
C ARG A 92 -5.17 20.19 -5.39
N ALA A 93 -6.40 19.65 -5.35
CA ALA A 93 -7.59 20.43 -5.12
C ALA A 93 -7.55 21.14 -3.76
N PRO A 94 -8.00 22.40 -3.66
CA PRO A 94 -8.03 23.12 -2.41
C PRO A 94 -9.08 22.54 -1.44
N THR A 95 -8.75 22.55 -0.16
CA THR A 95 -9.67 22.14 0.91
C THR A 95 -10.27 23.37 1.57
N TYR A 96 -11.58 23.38 1.78
CA TYR A 96 -12.30 24.47 2.44
C TYR A 96 -12.71 24.04 3.85
N MET A 97 -12.47 24.89 4.83
CA MET A 97 -12.88 24.65 6.22
C MET A 97 -13.60 25.87 6.77
N THR A 98 -14.58 25.63 7.63
CA THR A 98 -15.10 26.67 8.53
C THR A 98 -14.06 27.03 9.60
N PHE A 99 -14.26 28.16 10.29
CA PHE A 99 -13.40 28.55 11.40
C PHE A 99 -13.28 27.47 12.49
N GLU A 100 -14.40 26.85 12.87
CA GLU A 100 -14.41 25.82 13.91
C GLU A 100 -13.62 24.57 13.47
N GLU A 101 -13.79 24.13 12.23
CA GLU A 101 -13.05 22.99 11.66
C GLU A 101 -11.56 23.28 11.60
N TYR A 102 -11.18 24.48 11.17
CA TYR A 102 -9.79 24.90 11.13
C TYR A 102 -9.16 24.92 12.53
N LEU A 103 -9.88 25.44 13.54
CA LEU A 103 -9.41 25.41 14.94
C LEU A 103 -9.17 23.97 15.43
N LYS A 104 -10.12 23.07 15.19
CA LYS A 104 -9.98 21.64 15.55
C LYS A 104 -8.79 21.01 14.84
N TYR A 105 -8.63 21.30 13.55
CA TYR A 105 -7.49 20.83 12.76
C TYR A 105 -6.16 21.30 13.36
N LYS A 106 -6.04 22.59 13.70
CA LYS A 106 -4.83 23.14 14.32
C LYS A 106 -4.55 22.56 15.71
N ALA A 107 -5.57 22.34 16.52
CA ALA A 107 -5.43 21.69 17.83
C ALA A 107 -4.85 20.28 17.69
N LYS A 108 -5.41 19.46 16.77
CA LYS A 108 -4.90 18.11 16.48
C LYS A 108 -3.43 18.11 16.02
N GLN A 109 -3.06 19.05 15.16
CA GLN A 109 -1.66 19.20 14.72
C GLN A 109 -0.71 19.54 15.88
N GLN A 110 -1.13 20.42 16.79
CA GLN A 110 -0.34 20.77 17.96
C GLN A 110 -0.16 19.59 18.91
N GLU A 111 -1.22 18.84 19.18
CA GLU A 111 -1.21 17.63 19.99
C GLU A 111 -0.24 16.58 19.40
N GLN A 112 -0.36 16.29 18.11
CA GLN A 112 0.57 15.37 17.44
C GLN A 112 2.02 15.84 17.52
N SER A 113 2.26 17.14 17.32
CA SER A 113 3.61 17.71 17.44
C SER A 113 4.17 17.57 18.86
N TYR A 114 3.31 17.68 19.88
CA TYR A 114 3.68 17.53 21.27
C TYR A 114 4.10 16.09 21.59
N PHE A 115 3.29 15.10 21.21
CA PHE A 115 3.63 13.68 21.40
C PHE A 115 4.86 13.26 20.60
N ASN A 116 5.04 13.75 19.37
CA ASN A 116 6.24 13.51 18.57
C ASN A 116 7.50 14.03 19.28
N ARG A 117 7.43 15.21 19.92
CA ARG A 117 8.54 15.75 20.73
C ARG A 117 8.83 14.86 21.93
N LEU A 118 7.81 14.41 22.66
CA LEU A 118 7.98 13.53 23.81
C LEU A 118 8.63 12.19 23.42
N ALA A 119 8.16 11.56 22.34
CA ALA A 119 8.74 10.31 21.82
C ALA A 119 10.22 10.48 21.43
N GLY A 120 10.56 11.60 20.78
CA GLY A 120 11.94 11.93 20.43
C GLY A 120 12.85 12.21 21.64
N VAL A 121 12.32 12.88 22.67
CA VAL A 121 13.04 13.14 23.94
C VAL A 121 13.30 11.85 24.70
N GLY A 122 12.30 10.96 24.79
CA GLY A 122 12.47 9.63 25.40
C GLY A 122 13.57 8.82 24.71
N LYS A 123 13.63 8.87 23.36
CA LYS A 123 14.68 8.22 22.57
C LYS A 123 16.08 8.77 22.87
N ARG A 124 16.22 10.09 23.06
CA ARG A 124 17.51 10.74 23.39
C ARG A 124 18.00 10.39 24.80
N ILE A 125 17.10 10.42 25.78
CA ILE A 125 17.45 10.07 27.16
C ILE A 125 17.89 8.60 27.21
N SER A 126 17.23 7.72 26.46
CA SER A 126 17.58 6.29 26.45
C SER A 126 19.00 5.96 25.98
N GLN A 127 19.53 6.78 25.08
CA GLN A 127 20.84 6.54 24.47
C GLN A 127 21.99 7.13 25.31
N GLY A 128 21.69 8.04 26.24
CA GLY A 128 22.70 8.72 27.07
C GLY A 128 23.28 7.84 28.16
N TRP A 129 22.47 7.00 28.81
CA TRP A 129 22.95 6.07 29.85
C TRP A 129 23.65 4.83 29.28
N ALA A 130 23.51 4.54 27.99
CA ALA A 130 24.25 3.48 27.31
C ALA A 130 25.72 3.86 26.98
N GLN A 131 26.09 5.13 27.11
CA GLN A 131 27.44 5.64 26.78
C GLN A 131 28.32 5.89 28.03
N THR A 132 27.79 5.73 29.24
CA THR A 132 28.51 5.99 30.51
C THR A 132 29.12 4.72 31.13
N ILE A 133 29.00 3.57 30.47
CA ILE A 133 29.61 2.31 30.93
C ILE A 133 30.70 1.89 29.94
N HIS A 134 31.84 2.57 29.97
CA HIS A 134 33.14 2.09 29.50
C HIS A 134 34.26 2.77 30.27
#